data_AF-A0A177LAA1-F1
#
_entry.id   AF-A0A177LAA1-F1
#
_cell.length_a   1.000
_cell.length_b   1.000
_cell.length_c   1.000
_cell.angle_alpha   90.00
_cell.angle_beta   90.00
_cell.angle_gamma   90.00
#
_symmetry.space_group_name_H-M   'P 1'
#
loop_
_entity.id
_entity.type
_entity.pdbx_description
1 polymer ?
#
loop_
_entity_poly.entity_id
_entity_poly.type
_entity_poly.pdbx_seq_one_letter_code
_entity_poly.pdbx_strand_id
1 'polypeptide(L)'
;MGKYIEMIRIRFLMMLAYRTNYYSGILIYSINIGAYYFLWTAIYGDKGSIEGMTVLQMTSYIAIAWMARAFYFNNIDREIAQEIKEGKVAVELIRPYNYLLMKTMQGFGEGIFRLSFFSIPGMIIVALIFPITFSADPIVWLLFVLALVFSFLINMQINLLTGILTFFFFNNAGLIRAKRVIIDLFSGLLLPISFFPGWAQRIMDFLPFQGISYVPSMIFTESLSGSAAVNALLFQFVWVLILTVPIQVLWLIARKQLVVQGG
;
A
#
# COMPACT_ATOMS: atom_id res chain seq x y z
N MET A 1 2.44 -21.15 14.50
CA MET A 1 2.84 -19.74 14.25
C MET A 1 4.26 -19.59 13.72
N GLY A 2 5.25 -20.34 14.22
CA GLY A 2 6.66 -20.23 13.79
C GLY A 2 6.87 -20.13 12.27
N LYS A 3 6.25 -21.02 11.48
CA LYS A 3 6.38 -21.00 10.00
C LYS A 3 6.05 -19.66 9.32
N TYR A 4 5.07 -18.92 9.83
CA TYR A 4 4.64 -17.65 9.25
C TYR A 4 5.63 -16.52 9.60
N ILE A 5 6.14 -16.52 10.82
CA ILE A 5 7.19 -15.60 11.28
C ILE A 5 8.50 -15.85 10.53
N GLU A 6 8.88 -17.12 10.38
CA GLU A 6 10.06 -17.48 9.59
C GLU A 6 9.92 -17.07 8.12
N MET A 7 8.71 -17.12 7.55
CA MET A 7 8.51 -16.62 6.18
C MET A 7 8.76 -15.11 6.06
N ILE A 8 8.29 -14.31 7.04
CA ILE A 8 8.58 -12.87 7.10
C ILE A 8 10.11 -12.67 7.09
N ARG A 9 10.82 -13.40 7.95
CA ARG A 9 12.28 -13.34 8.06
C ARG A 9 12.97 -13.75 6.76
N ILE A 10 12.57 -14.87 6.15
CA ILE A 10 13.15 -15.36 4.90
C ILE A 10 12.97 -14.32 3.79
N ARG A 11 11.75 -13.78 3.63
CA ARG A 11 11.49 -12.77 2.60
C ARG A 11 12.27 -11.49 2.84
N PHE A 12 12.40 -11.05 4.09
CA PHE A 12 13.26 -9.93 4.45
C PHE A 12 14.73 -10.17 4.09
N LEU A 13 15.28 -11.35 4.42
CA LEU A 13 16.67 -11.70 4.13
C LEU A 13 16.94 -11.83 2.62
N MET A 14 15.99 -12.38 1.86
CA MET A 14 16.08 -12.41 0.39
C MET A 14 16.16 -11.00 -0.19
N MET A 15 15.36 -10.06 0.32
CA MET A 15 15.40 -8.66 -0.10
C MET A 15 16.72 -7.99 0.29
N LEU A 16 17.24 -8.28 1.49
CA LEU A 16 18.51 -7.76 2.00
C LEU A 16 19.72 -8.20 1.17
N ALA A 17 19.69 -9.42 0.63
CA ALA A 17 20.72 -9.93 -0.27
C ALA A 17 20.85 -9.08 -1.55
N TYR A 18 19.73 -8.57 -2.07
CA TYR A 18 19.67 -7.73 -3.27
C TYR A 18 19.38 -6.25 -2.98
N ARG A 19 19.77 -5.77 -1.79
CA ARG A 19 19.45 -4.42 -1.30
C ARG A 19 19.84 -3.27 -2.25
N THR A 20 20.92 -3.43 -3.01
CA THR A 20 21.40 -2.41 -3.95
C THR A 20 20.37 -2.07 -5.02
N ASN A 21 19.48 -3.03 -5.39
CA ASN A 21 18.40 -2.80 -6.35
C ASN A 21 17.38 -1.76 -5.87
N TYR A 22 17.36 -1.45 -4.57
CA TYR A 22 16.41 -0.52 -3.96
C TYR A 22 16.95 0.91 -3.85
N TYR A 23 18.27 1.12 -3.87
CA TYR A 23 18.85 2.45 -3.74
C TYR A 23 18.57 3.35 -4.95
N SER A 24 18.53 2.78 -6.16
CA SER A 24 18.07 3.52 -7.34
C SER A 24 16.63 4.01 -7.20
N GLY A 25 15.78 3.23 -6.53
CA GLY A 25 14.40 3.62 -6.27
C GLY A 25 14.29 4.77 -5.26
N ILE A 26 15.22 4.91 -4.31
CA ILE A 26 15.25 6.06 -3.39
C ILE A 26 15.42 7.34 -4.21
N LEU A 27 16.37 7.37 -5.14
CA LEU A 27 16.55 8.51 -6.04
C LEU A 27 15.28 8.80 -6.85
N ILE A 28 14.65 7.77 -7.42
CA ILE A 28 13.41 7.93 -8.19
C ILE A 28 12.29 8.53 -7.32
N TYR A 29 12.15 8.09 -6.07
CA TYR A 29 11.11 8.61 -5.16
C TYR A 29 11.42 10.05 -4.74
N SER A 30 12.68 10.37 -4.45
CA SER A 30 13.11 11.74 -4.15
C SER A 30 12.84 12.69 -5.32
N ILE A 31 13.10 12.25 -6.56
CA ILE A 31 12.77 13.02 -7.77
C ILE A 31 11.26 13.23 -7.90
N ASN A 32 10.45 12.19 -7.68
CA ASN A 32 9.00 12.32 -7.73
C ASN A 32 8.50 13.31 -6.67
N ILE A 33 8.94 13.18 -5.42
CA ILE A 33 8.58 14.10 -4.33
C ILE A 33 9.00 15.53 -4.68
N GLY A 34 10.20 15.73 -5.23
CA GLY A 34 10.65 17.03 -5.69
C GLY A 34 9.80 17.62 -6.81
N ALA A 35 9.43 16.82 -7.81
CA ALA A 35 8.54 17.25 -8.87
C ALA A 35 7.18 17.71 -8.31
N TYR A 36 6.62 16.95 -7.38
CA TYR A 36 5.37 17.32 -6.69
C TYR A 36 5.54 18.57 -5.82
N TYR A 37 6.65 18.71 -5.10
CA TYR A 37 6.93 19.88 -4.29
C TYR A 37 6.92 21.16 -5.13
N PHE A 38 7.64 21.18 -6.25
CA PHE A 38 7.67 22.33 -7.15
C PHE A 38 6.31 22.58 -7.81
N LEU A 39 5.61 21.52 -8.20
CA LEU A 39 4.25 21.62 -8.75
C LEU A 39 3.31 22.32 -7.74
N TRP A 40 3.27 21.84 -6.50
CA TRP A 40 2.37 22.39 -5.49
C TRP A 40 2.78 23.78 -5.02
N THR A 41 4.07 24.06 -4.91
CA THR A 41 4.56 25.41 -4.62
C THR A 41 4.08 26.39 -5.70
N ALA A 42 4.13 26.00 -6.97
CA ALA A 42 3.62 26.81 -8.08
C ALA A 42 2.08 26.96 -8.07
N ILE A 43 1.34 25.91 -7.71
CA ILE A 43 -0.14 25.95 -7.61
C ILE A 43 -0.59 26.87 -6.45
N TYR A 44 0.10 26.82 -5.32
CA TYR A 44 -0.21 27.68 -4.19
C TYR A 44 0.10 29.14 -4.49
N GLY A 45 1.24 29.44 -5.13
CA GLY A 45 1.67 30.81 -5.40
C GLY A 45 1.69 31.62 -4.10
N ASP A 46 0.91 32.70 -4.05
CA ASP A 46 0.78 33.56 -2.87
C ASP A 46 -0.33 33.11 -1.88
N LYS A 47 -1.04 32.02 -2.15
CA LYS A 47 -2.10 31.52 -1.26
C LYS A 47 -1.49 30.86 -0.03
N GLY A 48 -1.91 31.31 1.16
CA GLY A 48 -1.46 30.72 2.43
C GLY A 48 -1.96 29.29 2.69
N SER A 49 -3.13 28.93 2.16
CA SER A 49 -3.68 27.57 2.23
C SER A 49 -4.62 27.25 1.06
N ILE A 50 -4.73 25.97 0.69
CA ILE A 50 -5.73 25.45 -0.25
C ILE A 50 -6.38 24.22 0.38
N GLU A 51 -7.72 24.18 0.40
CA GLU A 51 -8.50 23.11 1.05
C GLU A 51 -8.06 22.84 2.50
N GLY A 52 -7.70 23.90 3.24
CA GLY A 52 -7.27 23.82 4.64
C GLY A 52 -5.85 23.28 4.86
N MET A 53 -5.09 22.97 3.81
CA MET A 53 -3.69 22.57 3.90
C MET A 53 -2.76 23.72 3.51
N THR A 54 -1.65 23.84 4.24
CA THR A 54 -0.53 24.73 3.87
C THR A 54 0.40 24.03 2.87
N VAL A 55 1.26 24.79 2.18
CA VAL A 55 2.32 24.23 1.31
C VAL A 55 3.21 23.24 2.07
N LEU A 56 3.53 23.56 3.33
CA LEU A 56 4.36 22.73 4.20
C LEU A 56 3.67 21.40 4.54
N GLN A 57 2.38 21.44 4.88
CA GLN A 57 1.59 20.23 5.10
C GLN A 57 1.43 19.41 3.82
N MET A 58 1.20 20.06 2.68
CA MET A 58 1.11 19.39 1.38
C MET A 58 2.42 18.66 1.02
N THR A 59 3.56 19.32 1.22
CA THR A 59 4.88 18.73 0.97
C THR A 59 5.13 17.52 1.87
N SER A 60 4.81 17.66 3.16
CA SER A 60 4.92 16.58 4.14
C SER A 60 3.98 15.42 3.82
N TYR A 61 2.73 15.71 3.41
CA TYR A 61 1.74 14.73 2.98
C TYR A 61 2.27 13.89 1.81
N ILE A 62 2.84 14.53 0.78
CA ILE A 62 3.36 13.84 -0.42
C ILE A 62 4.56 12.99 -0.06
N ALA A 63 5.52 13.53 0.71
CA ALA A 63 6.69 12.77 1.14
C ALA A 63 6.27 11.52 1.92
N ILE A 64 5.32 11.65 2.86
CA ILE A 64 4.81 10.53 3.64
C ILE A 64 4.03 9.55 2.77
N ALA A 65 3.18 10.01 1.86
CA ALA A 65 2.41 9.15 0.95
C ALA A 65 3.33 8.27 0.09
N TRP A 66 4.36 8.88 -0.52
CA TRP A 66 5.34 8.15 -1.32
C TRP A 66 6.19 7.19 -0.48
N MET A 67 6.64 7.59 0.71
CA MET A 67 7.44 6.71 1.56
C MET A 67 6.59 5.57 2.17
N ALA A 68 5.35 5.84 2.56
CA ALA A 68 4.38 4.83 3.00
C ALA A 68 4.06 3.82 1.89
N ARG A 69 4.01 4.28 0.62
CA ARG A 69 3.84 3.40 -0.55
C ARG A 69 4.86 2.30 -0.61
N ALA A 70 6.12 2.58 -0.32
CA ALA A 70 7.15 1.55 -0.35
C ALA A 70 6.87 0.42 0.67
N PHE A 71 6.17 0.69 1.78
CA PHE A 71 5.78 -0.36 2.73
C PHE A 71 4.57 -1.18 2.24
N TYR A 72 3.47 -0.53 1.84
CA TYR A 72 2.25 -1.26 1.49
C TYR A 72 2.31 -1.91 0.10
N PHE A 73 3.10 -1.34 -0.82
CA PHE A 73 3.19 -1.82 -2.19
C PHE A 73 3.90 -3.18 -2.27
N ASN A 74 3.25 -4.13 -2.94
CA ASN A 74 3.79 -5.45 -3.22
C ASN A 74 3.27 -5.97 -4.57
N ASN A 75 3.92 -7.00 -5.12
CA ASN A 75 3.55 -7.63 -6.40
C ASN A 75 2.99 -9.04 -6.22
N ILE A 76 2.36 -9.32 -5.07
CA ILE A 76 1.85 -10.66 -4.75
C ILE A 76 0.78 -11.12 -5.75
N ASP A 77 -0.04 -10.21 -6.27
CA ASP A 77 -1.01 -10.50 -7.33
C ASP A 77 -0.36 -11.13 -8.57
N ARG A 78 0.80 -10.59 -8.99
CA ARG A 78 1.59 -11.10 -10.11
C ARG A 78 2.26 -12.43 -9.78
N GLU A 79 2.81 -12.58 -8.56
CA GLU A 79 3.41 -13.85 -8.11
C GLU A 79 2.36 -14.98 -8.12
N ILE A 80 1.18 -14.74 -7.54
CA ILE A 80 0.07 -15.70 -7.55
C ILE A 80 -0.32 -16.02 -8.99
N ALA A 81 -0.45 -15.00 -9.86
CA ALA A 81 -0.82 -15.23 -11.25
C ALA A 81 0.20 -16.10 -12.00
N GLN A 82 1.50 -15.91 -11.75
CA GLN A 82 2.56 -16.73 -12.33
C GLN A 82 2.52 -18.17 -11.80
N GLU A 83 2.36 -18.34 -10.49
CA GLU A 83 2.25 -19.67 -9.87
C GLU A 83 1.05 -20.48 -10.37
N ILE A 84 -0.07 -19.81 -10.65
CA ILE A 84 -1.26 -20.44 -11.25
C ILE A 84 -0.97 -20.84 -12.70
N LYS A 85 -0.42 -19.92 -13.51
CA LYS A 85 -0.09 -20.18 -14.92
C LYS A 85 0.93 -21.31 -15.10
N GLU A 86 1.87 -21.44 -14.17
CA GLU A 86 2.91 -22.47 -14.18
C GLU A 86 2.51 -23.75 -13.45
N GLY A 87 1.28 -23.85 -12.90
CA GLY A 87 0.81 -25.00 -12.13
C GLY A 87 1.48 -25.18 -10.75
N LYS A 88 2.48 -24.34 -10.40
CA LYS A 88 3.20 -24.36 -9.11
C LYS A 88 2.28 -24.15 -7.91
N VAL A 89 1.14 -23.48 -8.11
CA VAL A 89 0.12 -23.30 -7.07
C VAL A 89 -0.38 -24.64 -6.50
N ALA A 90 -0.40 -25.72 -7.29
CA ALA A 90 -0.78 -27.05 -6.82
C ALA A 90 0.17 -27.58 -5.73
N VAL A 91 1.47 -27.38 -5.93
CA VAL A 91 2.52 -27.76 -4.98
C VAL A 91 2.45 -26.91 -3.71
N GLU A 92 2.08 -25.65 -3.83
CA GLU A 92 1.90 -24.78 -2.67
C GLU A 92 0.67 -25.18 -1.82
N LEU A 93 -0.37 -25.73 -2.45
CA LEU A 93 -1.60 -26.14 -1.77
C LEU A 93 -1.51 -27.45 -1.01
N ILE A 94 -0.56 -28.33 -1.36
CA ILE A 94 -0.29 -29.57 -0.60
C ILE A 94 0.51 -29.32 0.68
N ARG A 95 1.13 -28.13 0.81
CA ARG A 95 1.93 -27.81 2.00
C ARG A 95 1.01 -27.55 3.19
N PRO A 96 1.46 -27.89 4.42
CA PRO A 96 0.61 -27.79 5.62
C PRO A 96 0.52 -26.34 6.13
N TYR A 97 0.15 -25.37 5.29
CA TYR A 97 -0.12 -23.98 5.66
C TYR A 97 -1.21 -23.36 4.80
N ASN A 98 -1.77 -22.23 5.26
CA ASN A 98 -2.70 -21.46 4.45
C ASN A 98 -1.89 -20.62 3.44
N TYR A 99 -2.10 -20.88 2.15
CA TYR A 99 -1.39 -20.22 1.06
C TYR A 99 -1.57 -18.70 1.05
N LEU A 100 -2.80 -18.19 1.18
CA LEU A 100 -3.07 -16.75 1.17
C LEU A 100 -2.42 -16.04 2.36
N LEU A 101 -2.47 -16.68 3.54
CA LEU A 101 -1.78 -16.17 4.72
C LEU A 101 -0.26 -16.18 4.50
N MET A 102 0.29 -17.25 3.92
CA MET A 102 1.72 -17.32 3.59
C MET A 102 2.14 -16.19 2.64
N LYS A 103 1.36 -15.93 1.59
CA LYS A 103 1.57 -14.80 0.68
C LYS A 103 1.49 -13.45 1.39
N THR A 104 0.56 -13.30 2.33
CA THR A 104 0.45 -12.09 3.18
C THR A 104 1.70 -11.89 4.03
N MET A 105 2.22 -12.95 4.65
CA MET A 105 3.46 -12.89 5.44
C MET A 105 4.69 -12.57 4.59
N GLN A 106 4.76 -13.10 3.36
CA GLN A 106 5.79 -12.71 2.39
C GLN A 106 5.70 -11.21 2.07
N GLY A 107 4.52 -10.74 1.67
CA GLY A 107 4.29 -9.31 1.42
C GLY A 107 4.67 -8.43 2.62
N PHE A 108 4.39 -8.89 3.84
CA PHE A 108 4.71 -8.15 5.06
C PHE A 108 6.22 -8.10 5.33
N GLY A 109 6.95 -9.20 5.14
CA GLY A 109 8.42 -9.21 5.24
C GLY A 109 9.09 -8.33 4.18
N GLU A 110 8.55 -8.30 2.96
CA GLU A 110 8.96 -7.37 1.92
C GLU A 110 8.71 -5.92 2.33
N GLY A 111 7.53 -5.64 2.86
CA GLY A 111 7.14 -4.32 3.38
C GLY A 111 8.08 -3.85 4.48
N ILE A 112 8.37 -4.67 5.50
CA ILE A 112 9.30 -4.33 6.58
C ILE A 112 10.68 -4.00 6.02
N PHE A 113 11.19 -4.79 5.07
CA PHE A 113 12.47 -4.48 4.42
C PHE A 113 12.44 -3.10 3.74
N ARG A 114 11.40 -2.83 2.94
CA ARG A 114 11.25 -1.55 2.25
C ARG A 114 11.01 -0.40 3.22
N LEU A 115 10.39 -0.61 4.38
CA LEU A 115 10.29 0.42 5.41
C LEU A 115 11.68 0.77 5.95
N SER A 116 12.44 -0.24 6.37
CA SER A 116 13.73 -0.05 7.06
C SER A 116 14.87 0.39 6.13
N PHE A 117 14.97 -0.16 4.93
CA PHE A 117 16.12 0.05 4.03
C PHE A 117 15.83 0.96 2.84
N PHE A 118 14.56 1.33 2.62
CA PHE A 118 14.18 2.22 1.52
C PHE A 118 13.48 3.47 2.03
N SER A 119 12.41 3.33 2.82
CA SER A 119 11.53 4.43 3.21
C SER A 119 12.19 5.32 4.26
N ILE A 120 12.79 4.73 5.30
CA ILE A 120 13.49 5.49 6.34
C ILE A 120 14.72 6.23 5.76
N PRO A 121 15.66 5.57 5.06
CA PRO A 121 16.80 6.28 4.46
C PRO A 121 16.37 7.29 3.41
N GLY A 122 15.36 6.97 2.59
CA GLY A 122 14.79 7.88 1.61
C GLY A 122 14.17 9.11 2.25
N MET A 123 13.41 8.95 3.33
CA MET A 123 12.82 10.07 4.07
C MET A 123 13.89 10.98 4.66
N ILE A 124 14.99 10.42 5.19
CA ILE A 124 16.13 11.22 5.68
C ILE A 124 16.68 12.10 4.55
N ILE A 125 16.92 11.52 3.36
CA ILE A 125 17.42 12.28 2.21
C ILE A 125 16.43 13.37 1.79
N VAL A 126 15.15 13.05 1.70
CA VAL A 126 14.12 14.01 1.27
C VAL A 126 13.97 15.14 2.30
N ALA A 127 14.00 14.84 3.60
CA ALA A 127 13.89 15.84 4.67
C ALA A 127 15.09 16.81 4.73
N LEU A 128 16.25 16.42 4.18
CA LEU A 128 17.40 17.31 4.02
C LEU A 128 17.27 18.27 2.82
N ILE A 129 16.44 17.92 1.83
CA ILE A 129 16.29 18.67 0.57
C ILE A 129 15.03 19.55 0.59
N PHE A 130 13.95 19.05 1.18
CA PHE A 130 12.63 19.70 1.17
C PHE A 130 12.15 20.02 2.57
N PRO A 131 11.36 21.10 2.74
CA PRO A 131 10.80 21.45 4.03
C PRO A 131 9.69 20.45 4.38
N ILE A 132 9.99 19.53 5.30
CA ILE A 132 9.05 18.53 5.82
C ILE A 132 8.91 18.71 7.32
N THR A 133 7.67 18.73 7.79
CA THR A 133 7.35 18.74 9.21
C THR A 133 7.05 17.34 9.70
N PHE A 134 7.60 17.00 10.85
CA PHE A 134 7.30 15.78 11.58
C PHE A 134 6.52 16.16 12.84
N SER A 135 5.47 15.39 13.14
CA SER A 135 4.76 15.58 14.41
C SER A 135 5.66 15.20 15.59
N ALA A 136 5.64 16.03 16.63
CA ALA A 136 6.32 15.75 17.89
C ALA A 136 5.47 14.87 18.83
N ASP A 137 4.18 14.66 18.53
CA ASP A 137 3.26 13.91 19.36
C ASP A 137 3.43 12.39 19.14
N PRO A 138 3.82 11.60 20.16
CA PRO A 138 3.92 10.14 20.05
C PRO A 138 2.60 9.46 19.67
N ILE A 139 1.46 10.07 19.99
CA ILE A 139 0.13 9.54 19.63
C ILE A 139 -0.05 9.56 18.11
N VAL A 140 0.37 10.64 17.43
CA VAL A 140 0.30 10.75 15.97
C VAL A 140 1.12 9.63 15.31
N TRP A 141 2.31 9.32 15.83
CA TRP A 141 3.13 8.21 15.34
C TRP A 141 2.46 6.85 15.56
N LEU A 142 1.83 6.62 16.71
CA LEU A 142 1.08 5.40 16.98
C LEU A 142 -0.09 5.23 15.99
N LEU A 143 -0.90 6.27 15.81
CA LEU A 143 -2.03 6.25 14.88
C LEU A 143 -1.55 6.07 13.44
N PHE A 144 -0.45 6.72 13.05
CA PHE A 144 0.18 6.55 11.75
C PHE A 144 0.62 5.10 11.52
N VAL A 145 1.30 4.47 12.48
CA VAL A 145 1.74 3.07 12.36
C VAL A 145 0.54 2.13 12.23
N LEU A 146 -0.52 2.33 13.02
CA LEU A 146 -1.75 1.54 12.90
C LEU A 146 -2.40 1.73 11.52
N ALA A 147 -2.51 2.98 11.05
CA ALA A 147 -3.04 3.29 9.74
C ALA A 147 -2.21 2.66 8.62
N LEU A 148 -0.88 2.63 8.77
CA LEU A 148 0.05 2.05 7.81
C LEU A 148 -0.08 0.52 7.74
N VAL A 149 -0.28 -0.14 8.89
CA VAL A 149 -0.57 -1.59 8.94
C VAL A 149 -1.90 -1.90 8.24
N PHE A 150 -2.96 -1.13 8.50
CA PHE A 150 -4.21 -1.34 7.77
C PHE A 150 -4.09 -1.02 6.27
N SER A 151 -3.31 0.00 5.90
CA SER A 151 -3.01 0.32 4.50
C SER A 151 -2.36 -0.85 3.79
N PHE A 152 -1.39 -1.51 4.44
CA PHE A 152 -0.79 -2.74 3.95
C PHE A 152 -1.84 -3.85 3.79
N LEU A 153 -2.69 -4.09 4.80
CA LEU A 153 -3.69 -5.15 4.74
C LEU A 153 -4.71 -4.92 3.62
N ILE A 154 -5.24 -3.71 3.47
CA ILE A 154 -6.19 -3.36 2.41
C ILE A 154 -5.54 -3.57 1.03
N ASN A 155 -4.35 -3.01 0.81
CA ASN A 155 -3.64 -3.17 -0.46
C ASN A 155 -3.30 -4.65 -0.75
N MET A 156 -2.88 -5.39 0.28
CA MET A 156 -2.61 -6.82 0.19
C MET A 156 -3.87 -7.61 -0.18
N GLN A 157 -5.00 -7.33 0.43
CA GLN A 157 -6.28 -7.99 0.15
C GLN A 157 -6.75 -7.72 -1.28
N ILE A 158 -6.60 -6.50 -1.78
CA ILE A 158 -6.89 -6.15 -3.18
C ILE A 158 -5.95 -6.92 -4.13
N ASN A 159 -4.68 -7.07 -3.77
CA ASN A 159 -3.72 -7.89 -4.52
C ASN A 159 -4.10 -9.38 -4.51
N LEU A 160 -4.50 -9.92 -3.35
CA LEU A 160 -4.96 -11.31 -3.24
C LEU A 160 -6.19 -11.56 -4.11
N LEU A 161 -7.21 -10.69 -4.06
CA LEU A 161 -8.39 -10.77 -4.93
C LEU A 161 -7.97 -10.83 -6.40
N THR A 162 -7.12 -9.90 -6.82
CA THR A 162 -6.65 -9.83 -8.21
C THR A 162 -5.84 -11.07 -8.62
N GLY A 163 -5.01 -11.60 -7.72
CA GLY A 163 -4.24 -12.83 -7.94
C GLY A 163 -5.14 -14.06 -8.08
N ILE A 164 -6.14 -14.21 -7.21
CA ILE A 164 -7.11 -15.32 -7.26
C ILE A 164 -7.90 -15.30 -8.57
N LEU A 165 -8.23 -14.11 -9.10
CA LEU A 165 -8.94 -13.99 -10.36
C LEU A 165 -8.20 -14.63 -11.55
N THR A 166 -6.90 -14.90 -11.45
CA THR A 166 -6.16 -15.66 -12.48
C THR A 166 -6.74 -17.05 -12.72
N PHE A 167 -7.31 -17.71 -11.71
CA PHE A 167 -7.95 -19.03 -11.87
C PHE A 167 -9.10 -19.00 -12.89
N PHE A 168 -9.78 -17.85 -13.03
CA PHE A 168 -10.96 -17.72 -13.89
C PHE A 168 -10.62 -17.12 -15.26
N PHE A 169 -9.71 -16.14 -15.31
CA PHE A 169 -9.40 -15.42 -16.54
C PHE A 169 -8.21 -16.00 -17.32
N PHE A 170 -7.40 -16.89 -16.72
CA PHE A 170 -6.11 -17.42 -17.21
C PHE A 170 -5.03 -16.34 -17.47
N ASN A 171 -5.37 -15.18 -18.03
CA ASN A 171 -4.49 -14.03 -18.21
C ASN A 171 -5.09 -12.75 -17.62
N ASN A 172 -4.73 -12.44 -16.37
CA ASN A 172 -5.18 -11.24 -15.65
C ASN A 172 -4.20 -10.05 -15.73
N ALA A 173 -3.23 -10.04 -16.66
CA ALA A 173 -2.22 -8.99 -16.71
C ALA A 173 -2.82 -7.58 -16.92
N GLY A 174 -3.87 -7.46 -17.73
CA GLY A 174 -4.61 -6.21 -17.92
C GLY A 174 -5.31 -5.76 -16.63
N LEU A 175 -5.91 -6.69 -15.90
CA LEU A 175 -6.57 -6.42 -14.62
C LEU A 175 -5.58 -5.92 -13.56
N ILE A 176 -4.41 -6.56 -13.44
CA ILE A 176 -3.34 -6.13 -12.52
C ILE A 176 -2.91 -4.68 -12.82
N ARG A 177 -2.75 -4.33 -14.10
CA ARG A 177 -2.38 -2.96 -14.52
C ARG A 177 -3.50 -1.96 -14.23
N ALA A 178 -4.74 -2.26 -14.62
CA ALA A 178 -5.88 -1.39 -14.37
C ALA A 178 -6.08 -1.11 -12.89
N LYS A 179 -6.05 -2.17 -12.06
CA LYS A 179 -6.10 -2.09 -10.60
C LYS A 179 -5.00 -1.19 -10.03
N ARG A 180 -3.77 -1.26 -10.55
CA ARG A 180 -2.66 -0.39 -10.10
C ARG A 180 -2.95 1.09 -10.37
N VAL A 181 -3.45 1.42 -11.57
CA VAL A 181 -3.81 2.80 -11.91
C VAL A 181 -4.95 3.31 -11.02
N ILE A 182 -5.96 2.48 -10.78
CA ILE A 182 -7.09 2.81 -9.89
C ILE A 182 -6.59 3.10 -8.47
N ILE A 183 -5.73 2.25 -7.92
CA ILE A 183 -5.15 2.47 -6.57
C ILE A 183 -4.32 3.75 -6.56
N ASP A 184 -3.41 3.94 -7.52
CA ASP A 184 -2.53 5.12 -7.54
C ASP A 184 -3.34 6.42 -7.64
N LEU A 185 -4.44 6.42 -8.41
CA LEU A 185 -5.32 7.59 -8.58
C LEU A 185 -6.20 7.86 -7.36
N PHE A 186 -6.92 6.84 -6.87
CA PHE A 186 -7.96 7.02 -5.84
C PHE A 186 -7.46 6.82 -4.41
N SER A 187 -6.20 6.43 -4.19
CA SER A 187 -5.66 6.26 -2.84
C SER A 187 -5.25 7.58 -2.17
N GLY A 188 -5.25 8.69 -2.91
CA GLY A 188 -4.71 9.97 -2.47
C GLY A 188 -3.21 10.14 -2.71
N LEU A 189 -2.52 9.14 -3.27
CA LEU A 189 -1.07 9.17 -3.47
C LEU A 189 -0.61 10.30 -4.42
N LEU A 190 -1.27 10.43 -5.58
CA LEU A 190 -0.90 11.42 -6.60
C LEU A 190 -1.50 12.80 -6.30
N LEU A 191 -2.74 12.81 -5.83
CA LEU A 191 -3.52 14.00 -5.51
C LEU A 191 -4.32 13.72 -4.23
N PRO A 192 -4.23 14.56 -3.18
CA PRO A 192 -5.06 14.37 -1.99
C PRO A 192 -6.54 14.37 -2.36
N ILE A 193 -7.32 13.53 -1.67
CA ILE A 193 -8.73 13.29 -2.01
C ILE A 193 -9.57 14.58 -1.91
N SER A 194 -9.19 15.50 -1.02
CA SER A 194 -9.84 16.81 -0.86
C SER A 194 -9.82 17.69 -2.11
N PHE A 195 -8.94 17.41 -3.09
CA PHE A 195 -8.84 18.17 -4.34
C PHE A 195 -9.70 17.59 -5.47
N PHE A 196 -10.35 16.44 -5.26
CA PHE A 196 -11.28 15.90 -6.25
C PHE A 196 -12.61 16.66 -6.25
N PRO A 197 -13.37 16.67 -7.35
CA PRO A 197 -14.73 17.20 -7.35
C PRO A 197 -15.60 16.53 -6.27
N GLY A 198 -16.53 17.27 -5.65
CA GLY A 198 -17.33 16.77 -4.52
C GLY A 198 -18.20 15.53 -4.81
N TRP A 199 -18.50 15.23 -6.07
CA TRP A 199 -19.14 13.95 -6.43
C TRP A 199 -18.17 12.77 -6.33
N ALA A 200 -16.90 12.97 -6.68
CA ALA A 200 -15.87 11.94 -6.65
C ALA A 200 -15.38 11.68 -5.23
N GLN A 201 -15.28 12.73 -4.39
CA GLN A 201 -15.02 12.59 -2.95
C GLN A 201 -16.06 11.66 -2.30
N ARG A 202 -17.35 11.93 -2.52
CA ARG A 202 -18.44 11.09 -2.01
C ARG A 202 -18.36 9.63 -2.45
N ILE A 203 -17.89 9.36 -3.68
CA ILE A 203 -17.69 7.97 -4.13
C ILE A 203 -16.51 7.33 -3.38
N MET A 204 -15.40 8.06 -3.23
CA MET A 204 -14.22 7.58 -2.52
C MET A 204 -14.46 7.33 -1.04
N ASP A 205 -15.41 8.06 -0.43
CA ASP A 205 -15.86 7.82 0.95
C ASP A 205 -16.42 6.40 1.15
N PHE A 206 -16.97 5.78 0.10
CA PHE A 206 -17.46 4.42 0.11
C PHE A 206 -16.47 3.39 -0.44
N LEU A 207 -15.26 3.77 -0.83
CA LEU A 207 -14.29 2.85 -1.43
C LEU A 207 -13.08 2.64 -0.50
N PRO A 208 -12.43 1.46 -0.54
CA PRO A 208 -11.31 1.17 0.36
C PRO A 208 -10.04 1.98 0.05
N PHE A 209 -9.96 2.63 -1.12
CA PHE A 209 -8.72 3.18 -1.65
C PHE A 209 -8.14 4.29 -0.77
N GLN A 210 -8.99 5.15 -0.19
CA GLN A 210 -8.52 6.20 0.73
C GLN A 210 -7.78 5.65 1.94
N GLY A 211 -8.12 4.43 2.36
CA GLY A 211 -7.46 3.72 3.44
C GLY A 211 -6.07 3.19 3.10
N ILE A 212 -5.56 3.39 1.87
CA ILE A 212 -4.23 2.89 1.45
C ILE A 212 -3.14 3.95 1.61
N SER A 213 -3.40 5.20 1.21
CA SER A 213 -2.38 6.26 1.26
C SER A 213 -2.87 7.56 1.88
N TYR A 214 -4.12 7.96 1.63
CA TYR A 214 -4.67 9.22 2.12
C TYR A 214 -4.75 9.25 3.65
N VAL A 215 -5.38 8.25 4.26
CA VAL A 215 -5.56 8.18 5.72
C VAL A 215 -4.24 8.25 6.51
N PRO A 216 -3.24 7.38 6.27
CA PRO A 216 -1.99 7.46 7.03
C PRO A 216 -1.27 8.80 6.84
N SER A 217 -1.24 9.34 5.62
CA SER A 217 -0.59 10.63 5.35
C SER A 217 -1.31 11.80 6.05
N MET A 218 -2.64 11.83 6.03
CA MET A 218 -3.42 12.87 6.69
C MET A 218 -3.33 12.82 8.22
N ILE A 219 -3.26 11.61 8.80
CA ILE A 219 -2.99 11.44 10.24
C ILE A 219 -1.61 11.98 10.58
N PHE A 220 -0.60 11.65 9.77
CA PHE A 220 0.77 12.08 10.01
C PHE A 220 0.95 13.60 9.94
N THR A 221 0.29 14.26 8.99
CA THR A 221 0.32 15.72 8.87
C THR A 221 -0.62 16.44 9.83
N GLU A 222 -1.24 15.70 10.76
CA GLU A 222 -2.23 16.20 11.73
C GLU A 222 -3.47 16.86 11.09
N SER A 223 -3.65 16.67 9.77
CA SER A 223 -4.83 17.12 9.04
C SER A 223 -6.06 16.28 9.39
N LEU A 224 -5.87 15.05 9.85
CA LEU A 224 -6.85 14.24 10.56
C LEU A 224 -6.37 13.99 11.99
N SER A 225 -7.05 14.57 12.97
CA SER A 225 -6.68 14.47 14.40
C SER A 225 -7.88 14.13 15.27
N GLY A 226 -7.63 13.75 16.54
CA GLY A 226 -8.67 13.43 17.52
C GLY A 226 -9.63 12.32 17.05
N SER A 227 -10.93 12.57 17.17
CA SER A 227 -11.98 11.60 16.80
C SER A 227 -12.01 11.30 15.30
N ALA A 228 -11.61 12.25 14.45
CA ALA A 228 -11.58 12.04 13.00
C ALA A 228 -10.52 11.00 12.60
N ALA A 229 -9.34 11.02 13.24
CA ALA A 229 -8.30 10.02 13.04
C ALA A 229 -8.76 8.61 13.47
N VAL A 230 -9.45 8.51 14.61
CA VAL A 230 -10.01 7.23 15.09
C VAL A 230 -11.09 6.71 14.15
N ASN A 231 -11.98 7.58 13.67
CA ASN A 231 -13.01 7.19 12.68
C ASN A 231 -12.38 6.71 11.36
N ALA A 232 -11.30 7.34 10.91
CA ALA A 232 -10.57 6.90 9.72
C ALA A 232 -9.90 5.53 9.91
N LEU A 233 -9.35 5.25 11.11
CA LEU A 233 -8.82 3.93 11.46
C LEU A 233 -9.94 2.88 11.52
N LEU A 234 -11.10 3.21 12.09
CA LEU A 234 -12.27 2.33 12.11
C LEU A 234 -12.75 2.02 10.70
N PHE A 235 -12.77 3.02 9.81
CA PHE A 235 -13.09 2.83 8.40
C PHE A 235 -12.13 1.83 7.74
N GLN A 236 -10.82 1.99 7.95
CA GLN A 236 -9.82 1.04 7.43
C GLN A 236 -10.05 -0.37 7.99
N PHE A 237 -10.28 -0.49 9.30
CA PHE A 237 -10.54 -1.76 9.96
C PHE A 237 -11.78 -2.47 9.39
N VAL A 238 -12.89 -1.74 9.22
CA VAL A 238 -14.12 -2.25 8.60
C VAL A 238 -13.84 -2.76 7.18
N TRP A 239 -13.06 -2.03 6.38
CA TRP A 239 -12.68 -2.49 5.04
C TRP A 239 -11.81 -3.75 5.04
N VAL A 240 -10.89 -3.88 6.00
CA VAL A 240 -10.11 -5.11 6.16
C VAL A 240 -11.04 -6.31 6.41
N LEU A 241 -12.10 -6.15 7.20
CA LEU A 241 -13.09 -7.20 7.42
C LEU A 241 -13.92 -7.48 6.16
N ILE A 242 -14.45 -6.42 5.53
CA ILE A 242 -15.28 -6.53 4.31
C ILE A 242 -14.53 -7.25 3.20
N LEU A 243 -13.28 -6.88 2.92
CA LEU A 243 -12.47 -7.48 1.85
C LEU A 243 -12.06 -8.93 2.14
N THR A 244 -12.04 -9.35 3.42
CA THR A 244 -11.75 -10.74 3.77
C THR A 244 -12.83 -11.68 3.24
N VAL A 245 -14.10 -11.26 3.24
CA VAL A 245 -15.23 -12.10 2.80
C VAL A 245 -15.10 -12.56 1.33
N PRO A 246 -15.00 -11.67 0.33
CA PRO A 246 -14.87 -12.09 -1.07
C PRO A 246 -13.57 -12.86 -1.31
N ILE A 247 -12.47 -12.57 -0.58
CA ILE A 247 -11.23 -13.37 -0.68
C ILE A 247 -11.49 -14.82 -0.31
N GLN A 248 -12.12 -15.08 0.85
CA GLN A 248 -12.37 -16.44 1.29
C GLN A 248 -13.34 -17.17 0.35
N VAL A 249 -14.40 -16.48 -0.08
CA VAL A 249 -15.39 -17.06 -1.01
C VAL A 249 -14.75 -17.43 -2.34
N LEU A 250 -14.04 -16.48 -2.98
CA LEU A 250 -13.38 -16.73 -4.27
C LEU A 250 -12.29 -17.79 -4.14
N TRP A 251 -11.56 -17.83 -3.02
CA TRP A 251 -10.54 -18.84 -2.78
C TRP A 251 -11.12 -20.25 -2.66
N LEU A 252 -12.24 -20.42 -1.96
CA LEU A 252 -12.93 -21.70 -1.86
C LEU A 252 -13.44 -22.20 -3.22
N ILE A 253 -13.91 -21.29 -4.08
CA ILE A 253 -14.35 -21.61 -5.44
C ILE A 253 -13.15 -21.96 -6.31
N ALA A 254 -12.10 -21.15 -6.29
CA ALA A 254 -10.89 -21.31 -7.11
C ALA A 254 -10.19 -22.65 -6.85
N ARG A 255 -10.12 -23.09 -5.59
CA ARG A 255 -9.51 -24.39 -5.22
C ARG A 255 -10.19 -25.60 -5.89
N LYS A 256 -11.47 -25.49 -6.28
CA LYS A 256 -12.21 -26.55 -6.97
C LYS A 256 -11.94 -26.57 -8.48
N GLN A 257 -11.50 -25.46 -9.05
CA GLN A 257 -11.19 -25.32 -10.48
C GLN A 257 -9.75 -25.68 -10.80
N LEU A 258 -8.97 -26.13 -9.81
CA LEU A 258 -7.59 -26.49 -9.99
C LEU A 258 -7.49 -27.80 -10.77
N VAL A 259 -7.48 -27.67 -12.09
CA VAL A 259 -7.11 -28.76 -13.00
C VAL A 259 -5.60 -28.80 -13.01
N VAL A 260 -5.02 -29.88 -12.49
CA VAL A 260 -3.58 -30.13 -12.57
C VAL A 260 -3.25 -30.33 -14.05
N GLN A 261 -2.77 -29.27 -14.72
CA GLN A 261 -2.34 -29.28 -16.12
C GLN A 261 -0.98 -29.99 -16.31
N GLY A 262 -0.66 -30.95 -15.44
CA GLY A 262 0.65 -31.57 -15.32
C GLY A 262 0.60 -33.07 -15.11
N GLY A 263 -0.30 -33.79 -15.80
CA GLY A 263 -0.36 -35.25 -15.80
C GLY A 263 -1.01 -35.87 -14.58
#